data_AF-A0A256H121-F1
#
_entry.id   AF-A0A256H121-F1
#
_cell.length_a   1.000
_cell.length_b   1.000
_cell.length_c   1.000
_cell.angle_alpha   90.00
_cell.angle_beta   90.00
_cell.angle_gamma   90.00
#
_symmetry.space_group_name_H-M   'P 1'
#
loop_
_entity.id
_entity.type
_entity.pdbx_description
1 polymer ?
#
loop_
_entity_poly.entity_id
_entity_poly.type
_entity_poly.pdbx_seq_one_letter_code
_entity_poly.pdbx_strand_id
1 'polypeptide(L)'
;MLISHLVGANGRSLSVNDARDPCSDWRRSVTRGRTVRFLDGSLHSANRVANSPQRKVNDLSIRSPNELVAKTRTSGCVQIIQSPSYRELADFVSNAHAANDLVTVYATCRVEFTGNREGTIGEGDRVIICKKDGSVVVHRPTSARAVASQGVRSSLETVVLDDCVRIYSARNQHETIRVDITDASGAVRQGLTDNATLQENRTEQQMHRAIQSNPDSIEDGLRIIEHERKIPHGRIDFFAKDIDGNPVVIEIKQPTARYPHVDQLQRYVSYFRESTESHVRGILVAPSIDATVERLLREQNLEWVEFGEYQRRSTPPGQTSVDEWHD
;
A
#
# COMPACT_ATOMS: atom_id res chain seq x y z
N MET A 1 25.23 -29.67 52.27
CA MET A 1 24.32 -30.54 53.06
C MET A 1 22.94 -30.36 52.42
N LEU A 2 22.25 -31.32 51.81
CA LEU A 2 22.30 -32.78 51.80
C LEU A 2 22.11 -33.29 50.35
N ILE A 3 22.62 -34.49 50.11
CA ILE A 3 22.67 -35.22 48.84
C ILE A 3 21.40 -36.07 48.69
N SER A 4 20.85 -36.21 47.47
CA SER A 4 20.28 -37.50 47.03
C SER A 4 20.38 -37.65 45.50
N HIS A 5 20.88 -38.83 45.09
CA HIS A 5 21.10 -39.33 43.74
C HIS A 5 20.01 -40.35 43.37
N LEU A 6 19.75 -40.50 42.06
CA LEU A 6 19.40 -41.73 41.30
C LEU A 6 19.11 -41.27 39.84
N VAL A 7 19.96 -41.41 38.82
CA VAL A 7 20.51 -42.58 38.10
C VAL A 7 19.45 -43.60 37.65
N GLY A 8 19.34 -43.78 36.33
CA GLY A 8 18.66 -44.93 35.70
C GLY A 8 18.36 -44.74 34.21
N ALA A 9 19.30 -45.12 33.34
CA ALA A 9 19.19 -45.14 31.88
C ALA A 9 18.30 -46.29 31.35
N ASN A 10 17.72 -46.12 30.16
CA ASN A 10 17.81 -47.09 29.05
C ASN A 10 17.10 -46.57 27.80
N GLY A 11 17.84 -46.55 26.68
CA GLY A 11 17.30 -46.25 25.36
C GLY A 11 16.58 -47.43 24.73
N ARG A 12 15.79 -47.14 23.68
CA ARG A 12 15.59 -48.03 22.54
C ARG A 12 15.16 -47.22 21.31
N SER A 13 15.84 -47.54 20.23
CA SER A 13 15.64 -47.12 18.85
C SER A 13 14.30 -47.57 18.28
N LEU A 14 13.66 -46.72 17.50
CA LEU A 14 12.79 -47.14 16.39
C LEU A 14 13.09 -46.27 15.18
N SER A 15 13.36 -46.95 14.08
CA SER A 15 13.67 -46.42 12.77
C SER A 15 12.59 -46.88 11.76
N VAL A 16 12.41 -46.06 10.73
CA VAL A 16 11.88 -46.37 9.39
C VAL A 16 10.38 -46.72 9.26
N ASN A 17 9.59 -45.80 8.67
CA ASN A 17 9.18 -45.93 7.27
C ASN A 17 8.44 -44.67 6.77
N ASP A 18 8.97 -44.14 5.67
CA ASP A 18 8.48 -43.01 4.90
C ASP A 18 7.11 -43.26 4.30
N ALA A 19 6.26 -42.24 4.43
CA ALA A 19 5.02 -42.08 3.71
C ALA A 19 5.32 -41.82 2.23
N ARG A 20 4.72 -42.63 1.34
CA ARG A 20 4.74 -42.41 -0.10
C ARG A 20 3.68 -41.39 -0.52
N ASP A 21 4.08 -40.53 -1.45
CA ASP A 21 3.37 -39.57 -2.28
C ASP A 21 1.89 -39.82 -2.57
N PRO A 22 1.08 -38.75 -2.59
CA PRO A 22 -0.07 -38.64 -3.48
C PRO A 22 0.05 -37.37 -4.34
N CYS A 23 0.79 -37.43 -5.45
CA CYS A 23 0.72 -36.41 -6.49
C CYS A 23 0.82 -37.05 -7.87
N SER A 24 -0.23 -37.75 -8.25
CA SER A 24 -0.51 -38.14 -9.63
C SER A 24 -2.02 -38.19 -9.78
N ASP A 25 -2.61 -37.20 -10.46
CA ASP A 25 -3.82 -37.36 -11.29
C ASP A 25 -4.42 -36.01 -11.66
N TRP A 26 -3.90 -35.34 -12.68
CA TRP A 26 -4.68 -34.35 -13.44
C TRP A 26 -4.28 -34.39 -14.92
N ARG A 27 -4.86 -35.32 -15.68
CA ARG A 27 -5.00 -35.21 -17.14
C ARG A 27 -6.33 -35.78 -17.61
N ARG A 28 -6.99 -34.97 -18.45
CA ARG A 28 -8.10 -35.24 -19.39
C ARG A 28 -9.53 -35.28 -18.82
N SER A 29 -10.29 -34.24 -19.16
CA SER A 29 -11.48 -34.43 -19.98
C SER A 29 -11.77 -33.16 -20.82
N VAL A 30 -11.70 -33.31 -22.14
CA VAL A 30 -12.32 -32.42 -23.13
C VAL A 30 -13.24 -33.32 -23.93
N THR A 31 -14.54 -33.04 -23.95
CA THR A 31 -15.44 -33.48 -25.02
C THR A 31 -16.74 -32.67 -25.01
N ARG A 32 -17.06 -32.12 -26.19
CA ARG A 32 -18.39 -31.94 -26.82
C ARG A 32 -19.44 -31.17 -25.99
N GLY A 33 -20.00 -30.05 -26.43
CA GLY A 33 -20.38 -29.66 -27.79
C GLY A 33 -21.85 -29.25 -27.72
N ARG A 34 -22.18 -27.99 -28.05
CA ARG A 34 -23.57 -27.58 -28.29
C ARG A 34 -23.63 -26.53 -29.39
N THR A 35 -24.31 -26.94 -30.44
CA THR A 35 -24.64 -26.26 -31.69
C THR A 35 -25.63 -25.13 -31.43
N VAL A 36 -25.39 -23.94 -32.00
CA VAL A 36 -26.41 -22.89 -32.16
C VAL A 36 -26.69 -22.74 -33.66
N ARG A 37 -27.96 -22.91 -34.03
CA ARG A 37 -28.45 -22.76 -35.40
C ARG A 37 -28.65 -21.27 -35.73
N PHE A 38 -28.20 -20.88 -36.92
CA PHE A 38 -28.60 -19.63 -37.57
C PHE A 38 -29.83 -19.88 -38.44
N LEU A 39 -30.71 -18.87 -38.54
CA LEU A 39 -31.81 -18.80 -39.49
C LEU A 39 -31.51 -17.71 -40.54
N ASP A 40 -31.87 -18.06 -41.78
CA ASP A 40 -31.66 -17.37 -43.06
C ASP A 40 -32.21 -15.94 -43.16
N GLY A 41 -31.65 -15.20 -44.13
CA GLY A 41 -32.23 -13.95 -44.63
C GLY A 41 -31.46 -13.36 -45.83
N SER A 42 -31.81 -13.85 -47.01
CA SER A 42 -31.35 -13.53 -48.38
C SER A 42 -31.09 -12.05 -48.76
N LEU A 43 -29.95 -11.85 -49.42
CA LEU A 43 -29.73 -11.24 -50.76
C LEU A 43 -30.70 -10.16 -51.27
N HIS A 44 -30.17 -9.02 -51.74
CA HIS A 44 -30.38 -8.51 -53.11
C HIS A 44 -29.29 -7.51 -53.54
N SER A 45 -28.86 -7.70 -54.77
CA SER A 45 -27.88 -6.97 -55.58
C SER A 45 -28.34 -5.58 -56.03
N ALA A 46 -27.40 -4.65 -56.28
CA ALA A 46 -27.13 -4.12 -57.63
C ALA A 46 -26.15 -2.92 -57.60
N ASN A 47 -25.05 -3.10 -58.33
CA ASN A 47 -24.16 -2.03 -58.78
C ASN A 47 -24.88 -1.15 -59.82
N ARG A 48 -24.78 0.18 -59.68
CA ARG A 48 -24.91 1.12 -60.80
C ARG A 48 -23.88 2.24 -60.67
N VAL A 49 -23.02 2.29 -61.68
CA VAL A 49 -22.12 3.41 -62.01
C VAL A 49 -22.89 4.34 -62.96
N ALA A 50 -22.89 5.65 -62.71
CA ALA A 50 -22.82 6.68 -63.75
C ALA A 50 -22.78 8.11 -63.18
N ASN A 51 -21.79 8.86 -63.67
CA ASN A 51 -21.75 10.28 -64.00
C ASN A 51 -21.80 11.38 -62.91
N SER A 52 -20.69 12.11 -62.89
CA SER A 52 -20.47 13.49 -62.47
C SER A 52 -21.38 14.50 -63.22
N PRO A 53 -21.64 15.70 -62.64
CA PRO A 53 -20.78 16.86 -62.96
C PRO A 53 -20.51 17.82 -61.79
N GLN A 54 -19.44 18.60 -61.96
CA GLN A 54 -18.93 19.64 -61.06
C GLN A 54 -19.94 20.76 -60.76
N ARG A 55 -19.97 21.21 -59.50
CA ARG A 55 -20.20 22.63 -59.14
C ARG A 55 -19.44 22.99 -57.86
N LYS A 56 -18.54 23.97 -57.99
CA LYS A 56 -17.84 24.68 -56.90
C LYS A 56 -18.86 25.47 -56.07
N VAL A 57 -18.75 25.41 -54.74
CA VAL A 57 -18.94 26.57 -53.84
C VAL A 57 -18.04 26.39 -52.61
N ASN A 58 -17.41 27.50 -52.23
CA ASN A 58 -16.46 27.75 -51.14
C ASN A 58 -16.87 27.19 -49.77
N ASP A 59 -15.90 26.75 -48.94
CA ASP A 59 -15.65 27.43 -47.66
C ASP A 59 -14.38 26.98 -46.91
N LEU A 60 -13.72 27.98 -46.32
CA LEU A 60 -12.95 28.02 -45.06
C LEU A 60 -12.08 26.84 -44.60
N SER A 61 -10.76 27.09 -44.66
CA SER A 61 -9.71 26.73 -43.69
C SER A 61 -9.97 25.57 -42.71
N ILE A 62 -9.43 24.39 -43.02
CA ILE A 62 -9.27 23.29 -42.06
C ILE A 62 -7.79 23.15 -41.71
N ARG A 63 -7.54 23.19 -40.40
CA ARG A 63 -6.23 23.08 -39.74
C ARG A 63 -5.57 21.71 -40.01
N SER A 64 -4.24 21.71 -39.98
CA SER A 64 -3.35 20.55 -40.04
C SER A 64 -3.84 19.36 -39.20
N PRO A 65 -3.82 18.11 -39.70
CA PRO A 65 -4.00 16.94 -38.86
C PRO A 65 -2.77 16.81 -37.96
N ASN A 66 -2.96 17.16 -36.69
CA ASN A 66 -2.03 16.79 -35.63
C ASN A 66 -1.89 15.26 -35.66
N GLU A 67 -0.65 14.79 -35.89
CA GLU A 67 -0.24 13.42 -35.62
C GLU A 67 -0.59 13.08 -34.17
N LEU A 68 -1.73 12.42 -34.00
CA LEU A 68 -1.93 11.51 -32.88
C LEU A 68 -0.93 10.37 -33.08
N VAL A 69 0.30 10.59 -32.65
CA VAL A 69 1.24 9.52 -32.34
C VAL A 69 0.61 8.75 -31.19
N ALA A 70 -0.19 7.75 -31.54
CA ALA A 70 -0.49 6.66 -30.64
C ALA A 70 0.87 6.12 -30.18
N LYS A 71 1.25 6.42 -28.94
CA LYS A 71 2.39 5.79 -28.29
C LYS A 71 2.08 4.30 -28.26
N THR A 72 2.59 3.58 -29.24
CA THR A 72 2.65 2.13 -29.27
C THR A 72 3.19 1.70 -27.92
N ARG A 73 2.38 1.01 -27.13
CA ARG A 73 2.83 0.31 -25.92
C ARG A 73 3.94 -0.63 -26.37
N THR A 74 5.20 -0.27 -26.15
CA THR A 74 6.26 -1.26 -26.02
C THR A 74 5.96 -2.01 -24.73
N SER A 75 5.09 -3.02 -24.81
CA SER A 75 5.02 -4.06 -23.79
C SER A 75 6.41 -4.70 -23.76
N GLY A 76 7.26 -4.27 -22.82
CA GLY A 76 8.58 -4.85 -22.65
C GLY A 76 8.45 -6.35 -22.43
N CYS A 77 9.29 -7.14 -23.10
CA CYS A 77 9.36 -8.58 -22.92
C CYS A 77 9.64 -8.88 -21.43
N VAL A 78 8.83 -9.74 -20.80
CA VAL A 78 9.11 -10.22 -19.45
C VAL A 78 10.35 -11.10 -19.52
N GLN A 79 11.36 -10.79 -18.70
CA GLN A 79 12.57 -11.59 -18.61
C GLN A 79 12.54 -12.40 -17.31
N ILE A 80 12.89 -13.67 -17.42
CA ILE A 80 12.88 -14.62 -16.30
C ILE A 80 14.18 -15.39 -16.31
N ILE A 81 14.80 -15.53 -15.13
CA ILE A 81 15.90 -16.46 -14.87
C ILE A 81 15.45 -17.46 -13.80
N GLN A 82 15.86 -18.71 -13.94
CA GLN A 82 15.53 -19.81 -13.02
C GLN A 82 16.81 -20.41 -12.46
N SER A 83 16.81 -20.72 -11.17
CA SER A 83 17.96 -21.28 -10.45
C SER A 83 19.31 -20.64 -10.83
N PRO A 84 19.41 -19.29 -10.83
CA PRO A 84 20.62 -18.61 -11.30
C PRO A 84 21.78 -18.80 -10.34
N SER A 85 22.99 -18.80 -10.88
CA SER A 85 24.18 -18.58 -10.05
C SER A 85 24.16 -17.19 -9.39
N TYR A 86 24.96 -17.01 -8.35
CA TYR A 86 25.07 -15.72 -7.65
C TYR A 86 25.45 -14.57 -8.58
N ARG A 87 26.33 -14.82 -9.56
CA ARG A 87 26.73 -13.82 -10.56
C ARG A 87 25.60 -13.49 -11.51
N GLU A 88 24.91 -14.49 -12.06
CA GLU A 88 23.78 -14.27 -12.95
C GLU A 88 22.67 -13.47 -12.26
N LEU A 89 22.38 -13.77 -10.98
CA LEU A 89 21.39 -13.02 -10.21
C LEU A 89 21.84 -11.58 -9.95
N ALA A 90 23.10 -11.36 -9.57
CA ALA A 90 23.66 -10.02 -9.38
C ALA A 90 23.55 -9.18 -10.65
N ASP A 91 24.00 -9.73 -11.78
CA ASP A 91 23.97 -9.05 -13.08
C ASP A 91 22.52 -8.77 -13.51
N PHE A 92 21.60 -9.71 -13.28
CA PHE A 92 20.19 -9.55 -13.62
C PHE A 92 19.52 -8.41 -12.85
N VAL A 93 19.73 -8.34 -11.54
CA VAL A 93 19.19 -7.28 -10.68
C VAL A 93 19.84 -5.94 -10.98
N SER A 94 21.17 -5.89 -11.14
CA SER A 94 21.92 -4.67 -11.46
C SER A 94 21.49 -4.07 -12.80
N ASN A 95 21.41 -4.89 -13.85
CA ASN A 95 20.98 -4.45 -15.19
C ASN A 95 19.53 -3.97 -15.21
N ALA A 96 18.66 -4.55 -14.38
CA ALA A 96 17.28 -4.10 -14.25
C ALA A 96 17.18 -2.75 -13.55
N HIS A 97 17.93 -2.55 -12.46
CA HIS A 97 17.99 -1.28 -11.75
C HIS A 97 18.51 -0.16 -12.67
N ALA A 98 19.57 -0.41 -13.43
CA ALA A 98 20.11 0.54 -14.41
C ALA A 98 19.10 0.91 -15.51
N ALA A 99 18.18 0.01 -15.84
CA ALA A 99 17.12 0.24 -16.82
C ALA A 99 15.83 0.83 -16.24
N ASN A 100 15.77 1.08 -14.92
CA ASN A 100 14.54 1.48 -14.21
C ASN A 100 13.39 0.45 -14.34
N ASP A 101 13.74 -0.83 -14.40
CA ASP A 101 12.78 -1.93 -14.39
C ASP A 101 12.50 -2.41 -12.95
N LEU A 102 11.34 -3.03 -12.76
CA LEU A 102 11.03 -3.75 -11.54
C LEU A 102 11.63 -5.15 -11.59
N VAL A 103 12.20 -5.61 -10.48
CA VAL A 103 12.64 -7.00 -10.30
C VAL A 103 11.93 -7.62 -9.10
N THR A 104 11.47 -8.86 -9.27
CA THR A 104 11.02 -9.72 -8.17
C THR A 104 11.93 -10.93 -8.10
N VAL A 105 12.47 -11.23 -6.93
CA VAL A 105 13.36 -12.37 -6.66
C VAL A 105 12.67 -13.31 -5.65
N TYR A 106 12.70 -14.61 -5.92
CA TYR A 106 12.18 -15.66 -5.06
C TYR A 106 13.35 -16.47 -4.51
N ALA A 107 13.65 -16.31 -3.22
CA ALA A 107 14.92 -16.77 -2.68
C ALA A 107 14.89 -17.13 -1.18
N THR A 108 15.77 -18.05 -0.81
CA THR A 108 16.23 -18.25 0.56
C THR A 108 17.23 -17.14 0.89
N CYS A 109 16.97 -16.36 1.93
CA CYS A 109 17.85 -15.25 2.28
C CYS A 109 17.95 -14.98 3.78
N ARG A 110 18.86 -14.08 4.16
CA ARG A 110 18.94 -13.42 5.46
C ARG A 110 18.81 -11.92 5.24
N VAL A 111 18.24 -11.21 6.22
CA VAL A 111 17.98 -9.78 6.11
C VAL A 111 18.51 -9.03 7.32
N GLU A 112 19.19 -7.92 7.08
CA GLU A 112 19.57 -6.94 8.10
C GLU A 112 19.06 -5.56 7.65
N PHE A 113 18.58 -4.75 8.57
CA PHE A 113 18.14 -3.38 8.26
C PHE A 113 18.40 -2.43 9.43
N THR A 114 18.68 -1.17 9.10
CA THR A 114 18.90 -0.06 10.02
C THR A 114 18.11 1.16 9.57
N GLY A 115 17.71 2.03 10.51
CA GLY A 115 16.93 3.23 10.24
C GLY A 115 16.03 3.57 11.43
N ASN A 116 14.76 3.92 11.17
CA ASN A 116 13.75 4.10 12.23
C ASN A 116 13.54 2.84 13.09
N ARG A 117 13.90 1.69 12.54
CA ARG A 117 13.96 0.40 13.22
C ARG A 117 15.25 -0.29 12.81
N GLU A 118 15.79 -1.06 13.72
CA GLU A 118 16.94 -1.93 13.47
C GLU A 118 16.54 -3.38 13.74
N GLY A 119 17.06 -4.30 12.95
CA GLY A 119 16.80 -5.71 13.17
C GLY A 119 17.45 -6.64 12.16
N THR A 120 17.46 -7.91 12.53
CA THR A 120 17.92 -9.01 11.69
C THR A 120 16.83 -10.06 11.55
N ILE A 121 16.82 -10.74 10.42
CA ILE A 121 15.93 -11.86 10.12
C ILE A 121 16.81 -12.98 9.59
N GLY A 122 16.78 -14.12 10.27
CA GLY A 122 17.53 -15.31 9.90
C GLY A 122 17.11 -15.91 8.55
N GLU A 123 17.66 -17.07 8.24
CA GLU A 123 17.44 -17.75 6.97
C GLU A 123 15.96 -18.11 6.72
N GLY A 124 15.54 -18.05 5.45
CA GLY A 124 14.22 -18.52 5.04
C GLY A 124 13.74 -17.94 3.71
N ASP A 125 12.70 -18.55 3.16
CA ASP A 125 12.13 -18.23 1.84
C ASP A 125 11.35 -16.90 1.86
N ARG A 126 11.69 -16.02 0.92
CA ARG A 126 11.10 -14.68 0.81
C ARG A 126 10.94 -14.25 -0.65
N VAL A 127 10.01 -13.32 -0.81
CA VAL A 127 9.87 -12.54 -2.05
C VAL A 127 10.53 -11.19 -1.82
N ILE A 128 11.48 -10.85 -2.68
CA ILE A 128 12.19 -9.57 -2.64
C ILE A 128 11.78 -8.78 -3.88
N ILE A 129 11.30 -7.55 -3.70
CA ILE A 129 10.89 -6.68 -4.81
C ILE A 129 11.79 -5.46 -4.81
N CYS A 130 12.51 -5.26 -5.90
CA CYS A 130 13.34 -4.09 -6.18
C CYS A 130 12.63 -3.23 -7.22
N LYS A 131 12.24 -2.02 -6.84
CA LYS A 131 11.47 -1.11 -7.71
C LYS A 131 12.38 -0.08 -8.39
N LYS A 132 11.85 0.52 -9.46
CA LYS A 132 12.54 1.53 -10.25
C LYS A 132 12.92 2.81 -9.50
N ASP A 133 12.25 3.10 -8.39
CA ASP A 133 12.53 4.27 -7.55
C ASP A 133 13.58 3.99 -6.47
N GLY A 134 14.26 2.84 -6.55
CA GLY A 134 15.26 2.39 -5.59
C GLY A 134 14.69 1.74 -4.33
N SER A 135 13.37 1.68 -4.17
CA SER A 135 12.77 1.00 -3.02
C SER A 135 12.95 -0.51 -3.12
N VAL A 136 13.28 -1.14 -1.99
CA VAL A 136 13.42 -2.58 -1.84
C VAL A 136 12.48 -3.04 -0.74
N VAL A 137 11.66 -4.05 -0.99
CA VAL A 137 10.78 -4.64 0.02
C VAL A 137 10.95 -6.15 0.08
N VAL A 138 10.93 -6.69 1.29
CA VAL A 138 11.07 -8.12 1.55
C VAL A 138 9.81 -8.63 2.24
N HIS A 139 9.18 -9.64 1.66
CA HIS A 139 7.98 -10.28 2.17
C HIS A 139 8.25 -11.74 2.57
N ARG A 140 7.59 -12.17 3.65
CA ARG A 140 7.40 -13.59 3.97
C ARG A 140 6.24 -14.15 3.14
N PRO A 141 6.09 -15.49 3.05
CA PRO A 141 4.92 -16.11 2.42
C PRO A 141 3.62 -15.89 3.21
N THR A 142 3.69 -15.25 4.38
CA THR A 142 2.55 -14.92 5.24
C THR A 142 2.55 -13.42 5.56
N SER A 143 1.39 -12.91 5.97
CA SER A 143 1.11 -11.49 6.25
C SER A 143 1.07 -10.61 4.99
N ALA A 144 0.20 -9.60 5.03
CA ALA A 144 0.15 -8.55 4.00
C ALA A 144 1.31 -7.54 4.13
N ARG A 145 1.95 -7.44 5.29
CA ARG A 145 3.02 -6.46 5.54
C ARG A 145 4.39 -7.00 5.16
N ALA A 146 5.21 -6.15 4.54
CA ALA A 146 6.64 -6.41 4.37
C ALA A 146 7.33 -6.57 5.74
N VAL A 147 8.30 -7.47 5.83
CA VAL A 147 9.08 -7.70 7.05
C VAL A 147 10.30 -6.79 7.15
N ALA A 148 10.78 -6.30 6.02
CA ALA A 148 11.83 -5.29 5.91
C ALA A 148 11.61 -4.48 4.64
N SER A 149 11.95 -3.20 4.68
CA SER A 149 11.81 -2.30 3.53
C SER A 149 12.83 -1.17 3.59
N GLN A 150 13.30 -0.78 2.41
CA GLN A 150 13.99 0.48 2.18
C GLN A 150 13.10 1.38 1.31
N GLY A 151 13.06 2.66 1.67
CA GLY A 151 12.19 3.64 1.02
C GLY A 151 12.64 4.02 -0.40
N VAL A 152 11.86 4.91 -1.02
CA VAL A 152 12.20 5.48 -2.32
C VAL A 152 13.47 6.35 -2.25
N ARG A 153 14.07 6.58 -3.42
CA ARG A 153 15.31 7.37 -3.61
C ARG A 153 16.51 6.81 -2.86
N SER A 154 16.56 5.49 -2.75
CA SER A 154 17.71 4.76 -2.21
C SER A 154 18.59 4.25 -3.35
N SER A 155 19.90 4.17 -3.12
CA SER A 155 20.79 3.44 -4.01
C SER A 155 20.48 1.94 -3.94
N LEU A 156 20.81 1.20 -5.00
CA LEU A 156 20.72 -0.24 -5.03
C LEU A 156 21.99 -0.81 -5.66
N GLU A 157 22.64 -1.71 -4.94
CA GLU A 157 23.86 -2.38 -5.35
C GLU A 157 23.73 -3.88 -5.14
N THR A 158 24.40 -4.65 -6.00
CA THR A 158 24.52 -6.10 -5.88
C THR A 158 25.97 -6.49 -5.70
N VAL A 159 26.26 -7.32 -4.69
CA VAL A 159 27.62 -7.78 -4.40
C VAL A 159 27.62 -9.30 -4.38
N VAL A 160 28.46 -9.92 -5.21
CA VAL A 160 28.71 -11.37 -5.16
C VAL A 160 29.74 -11.63 -4.06
N LEU A 161 29.40 -12.52 -3.15
CA LEU A 161 30.26 -13.00 -2.06
C LEU A 161 30.52 -14.50 -2.26
N ASP A 162 31.35 -15.09 -1.40
CA ASP A 162 31.76 -16.48 -1.53
C ASP A 162 30.58 -17.46 -1.40
N ASP A 163 29.63 -17.17 -0.52
CA ASP A 163 28.53 -18.06 -0.15
C ASP A 163 27.13 -17.51 -0.46
N CYS A 164 27.02 -16.29 -0.98
CA CYS A 164 25.75 -15.64 -1.29
C CYS A 164 25.91 -14.50 -2.32
N VAL A 165 24.78 -14.02 -2.81
CA VAL A 165 24.69 -12.70 -3.45
C VAL A 165 23.92 -11.74 -2.55
N ARG A 166 24.48 -10.55 -2.33
CA ARG A 166 23.88 -9.49 -1.54
C ARG A 166 23.16 -8.50 -2.42
N ILE A 167 21.91 -8.20 -2.09
CA ILE A 167 21.25 -6.94 -2.50
C ILE A 167 21.40 -5.96 -1.34
N TYR A 168 22.04 -4.82 -1.60
CA TYR A 168 22.23 -3.74 -0.63
C TYR A 168 21.52 -2.49 -1.12
N SER A 169 20.71 -1.87 -0.26
CA SER A 169 20.04 -0.61 -0.59
C SER A 169 20.08 0.38 0.56
N ALA A 170 20.50 1.60 0.28
CA ALA A 170 20.74 2.62 1.29
C ALA A 170 20.17 3.97 0.85
N ARG A 171 19.51 4.69 1.76
CA ARG A 171 19.27 6.14 1.58
C ARG A 171 20.47 6.95 2.05
N ASN A 172 21.06 6.53 3.16
CA ASN A 172 22.27 7.09 3.77
C ASN A 172 22.91 6.00 4.66
N GLN A 173 24.02 6.32 5.32
CA GLN A 173 24.77 5.35 6.14
C GLN A 173 24.00 4.80 7.37
N HIS A 174 22.87 5.40 7.75
CA HIS A 174 22.06 5.01 8.90
C HIS A 174 20.72 4.38 8.52
N GLU A 175 20.30 4.50 7.25
CA GLU A 175 19.05 3.93 6.74
C GLU A 175 19.40 2.96 5.61
N THR A 176 19.51 1.68 5.94
CA THR A 176 20.02 0.62 5.05
C THR A 176 19.18 -0.66 5.14
N ILE A 177 19.14 -1.41 4.04
CA ILE A 177 18.71 -2.81 4.02
C ILE A 177 19.76 -3.65 3.30
N ARG A 178 20.05 -4.81 3.86
CA ARG A 178 20.92 -5.83 3.31
C ARG A 178 20.16 -7.14 3.22
N VAL A 179 20.15 -7.75 2.04
CA VAL A 179 19.53 -9.05 1.79
C VAL A 179 20.59 -9.98 1.23
N ASP A 180 21.04 -10.94 2.03
CA ASP A 180 22.00 -11.97 1.64
C ASP A 180 21.24 -13.18 1.13
N ILE A 181 21.33 -13.46 -0.16
CA ILE A 181 20.61 -14.54 -0.85
C ILE A 181 21.54 -15.73 -0.99
N THR A 182 21.20 -16.83 -0.30
CA THR A 182 21.97 -18.08 -0.32
C THR A 182 21.47 -19.05 -1.39
N ASP A 183 20.20 -18.98 -1.77
CA ASP A 183 19.64 -19.75 -2.89
C ASP A 183 18.49 -18.99 -3.53
N ALA A 184 18.41 -18.99 -4.86
CA ALA A 184 17.35 -18.34 -5.60
C ALA A 184 16.67 -19.33 -6.53
N SER A 185 15.36 -19.52 -6.36
CA SER A 185 14.55 -20.32 -7.28
C SER A 185 14.36 -19.62 -8.63
N GLY A 186 14.34 -18.29 -8.63
CA GLY A 186 14.33 -17.49 -9.85
C GLY A 186 14.09 -16.00 -9.60
N ALA A 187 14.18 -15.22 -10.68
CA ALA A 187 13.87 -13.80 -10.68
C ALA A 187 13.13 -13.39 -11.95
N VAL A 188 12.25 -12.40 -11.82
CA VAL A 188 11.43 -11.84 -12.89
C VAL A 188 11.73 -10.34 -13.00
N ARG A 189 12.04 -9.87 -14.21
CA ARG A 189 12.26 -8.46 -14.53
C ARG A 189 11.19 -7.97 -15.49
N GLN A 190 10.66 -6.79 -15.21
CA GLN A 190 9.65 -6.16 -16.06
C GLN A 190 9.70 -4.63 -16.02
N GLY A 191 9.69 -4.01 -17.19
CA GLY A 191 9.50 -2.57 -17.36
C GLY A 191 8.04 -2.19 -17.20
N LEU A 192 7.67 -1.69 -16.02
CA LEU A 192 6.30 -1.32 -15.68
C LEU A 192 6.12 0.21 -15.63
N THR A 193 5.04 0.66 -16.24
CA THR A 193 4.62 2.07 -16.21
C THR A 193 3.25 2.16 -15.56
N ASP A 194 3.16 2.99 -14.52
CA ASP A 194 1.91 3.40 -13.92
C ASP A 194 1.86 4.93 -13.93
N ASN A 195 0.85 5.47 -14.61
CA ASN A 195 0.59 6.90 -14.71
C ASN A 195 -0.75 7.26 -14.04
N ALA A 196 -1.45 6.29 -13.45
CA ALA A 196 -2.69 6.57 -12.76
C ALA A 196 -2.40 7.35 -11.48
N THR A 197 -3.29 8.29 -11.16
CA THR A 197 -3.27 8.92 -9.84
C THR A 197 -4.15 8.09 -8.93
N LEU A 198 -3.60 7.66 -7.79
CA LEU A 198 -4.39 7.00 -6.76
C LEU A 198 -5.49 7.95 -6.27
N GLN A 199 -6.74 7.56 -6.42
CA GLN A 199 -7.89 8.28 -5.86
C GLN A 199 -8.32 7.59 -4.58
N GLU A 200 -7.95 8.19 -3.45
CA GLU A 200 -8.43 7.74 -2.14
C GLU A 200 -9.64 8.58 -1.72
N ASN A 201 -10.70 7.91 -1.32
CA ASN A 201 -11.89 8.52 -0.76
C ASN A 201 -11.88 8.39 0.76
N ARG A 202 -12.47 9.38 1.43
CA ARG A 202 -12.60 9.47 2.89
C ARG A 202 -11.25 9.49 3.63
N THR A 203 -10.28 10.23 3.09
CA THR A 203 -8.99 10.44 3.77
C THR A 203 -9.12 11.48 4.89
N GLU A 204 -8.21 11.45 5.86
CA GLU A 204 -8.11 12.49 6.90
C GLU A 204 -7.96 13.89 6.27
N GLN A 205 -7.16 14.01 5.21
CA GLN A 205 -7.00 15.28 4.50
C GLN A 205 -8.30 15.78 3.86
N GLN A 206 -9.16 14.89 3.38
CA GLN A 206 -10.48 15.26 2.88
C GLN A 206 -11.40 15.70 4.03
N MET A 207 -11.35 15.06 5.21
CA MET A 207 -12.08 15.53 6.40
C MET A 207 -11.64 16.94 6.81
N HIS A 208 -10.34 17.21 6.83
CA HIS A 208 -9.80 18.55 7.08
C HIS A 208 -10.40 19.58 6.14
N ARG A 209 -10.41 19.32 4.82
CA ARG A 209 -10.97 20.25 3.83
C ARG A 209 -12.47 20.47 4.00
N ALA A 210 -13.22 19.42 4.33
CA ALA A 210 -14.66 19.50 4.57
C ALA A 210 -14.97 20.40 5.79
N ILE A 211 -14.29 20.16 6.92
CA ILE A 211 -14.45 20.95 8.14
C ILE A 211 -13.99 22.40 7.94
N GLN A 212 -12.87 22.60 7.24
CA GLN A 212 -12.40 23.95 6.90
C GLN A 212 -13.41 24.73 6.05
N SER A 213 -14.09 24.05 5.12
CA SER A 213 -15.08 24.69 4.23
C SER A 213 -16.43 24.89 4.91
N ASN A 214 -16.75 24.09 5.93
CA ASN A 214 -18.00 24.17 6.69
C ASN A 214 -17.76 23.87 8.20
N PRO A 215 -17.22 24.82 8.98
CA PRO A 215 -16.94 24.61 10.39
C PRO A 215 -18.19 24.28 11.24
N ASP A 216 -19.37 24.74 10.80
CA ASP A 216 -20.66 24.43 11.43
C ASP A 216 -20.98 22.92 11.43
N SER A 217 -20.29 22.12 10.61
CA SER A 217 -20.37 20.65 10.68
C SER A 217 -19.83 20.05 11.99
N ILE A 218 -19.07 20.83 12.77
CA ILE A 218 -18.56 20.45 14.09
C ILE A 218 -19.46 21.02 15.19
N GLU A 219 -19.73 22.32 15.13
CA GLU A 219 -20.52 23.05 16.11
C GLU A 219 -21.04 24.34 15.48
N ASP A 220 -22.30 24.69 15.72
CA ASP A 220 -22.92 25.91 15.17
C ASP A 220 -22.16 27.18 15.57
N GLY A 221 -21.78 28.00 14.60
CA GLY A 221 -21.12 29.27 14.85
C GLY A 221 -19.63 29.17 15.17
N LEU A 222 -19.04 27.97 15.05
CA LEU A 222 -17.61 27.72 15.19
C LEU A 222 -16.84 28.47 14.09
N ARG A 223 -15.76 29.16 14.47
CA ARG A 223 -14.91 29.93 13.55
C ARG A 223 -13.47 29.47 13.65
N ILE A 224 -12.93 28.93 12.56
CA ILE A 224 -11.53 28.56 12.51
C ILE A 224 -10.66 29.81 12.40
N ILE A 225 -9.71 29.94 13.31
CA ILE A 225 -8.77 31.07 13.39
C ILE A 225 -7.46 30.72 12.70
N GLU A 226 -6.96 29.50 12.92
CA GLU A 226 -5.69 29.03 12.36
C GLU A 226 -5.76 27.54 12.05
N HIS A 227 -5.13 27.14 10.94
CA HIS A 227 -4.96 25.76 10.54
C HIS A 227 -3.51 25.33 10.76
N GLU A 228 -3.28 24.07 11.16
CA GLU A 228 -1.94 23.52 11.31
C GLU A 228 -1.04 24.34 12.26
N ARG A 229 -1.63 24.88 13.34
CA ARG A 229 -0.96 25.76 14.30
C ARG A 229 0.18 25.02 15.01
N LYS A 230 1.41 25.50 14.87
CA LYS A 230 2.59 24.93 15.53
C LYS A 230 2.68 25.39 16.98
N ILE A 231 2.90 24.44 17.88
CA ILE A 231 3.16 24.67 19.31
C ILE A 231 4.37 23.82 19.74
N PRO A 232 4.97 24.05 20.94
CA PRO A 232 6.12 23.25 21.39
C PRO A 232 5.85 21.75 21.44
N HIS A 233 4.59 21.35 21.70
CA HIS A 233 4.19 19.95 21.85
C HIS A 233 3.66 19.30 20.57
N GLY A 234 3.70 19.99 19.43
CA GLY A 234 3.27 19.44 18.15
C GLY A 234 2.56 20.46 17.26
N ARG A 235 1.62 19.96 16.47
CA ARG A 235 0.85 20.76 15.51
C ARG A 235 -0.62 20.45 15.70
N ILE A 236 -1.40 21.48 15.93
CA ILE A 236 -2.85 21.38 16.10
C ILE A 236 -3.50 21.46 14.73
N ASP A 237 -4.48 20.60 14.47
CA ASP A 237 -5.19 20.58 13.19
C ASP A 237 -5.95 21.90 12.96
N PHE A 238 -6.87 22.26 13.87
CA PHE A 238 -7.52 23.57 13.87
C PHE A 238 -7.52 24.22 15.25
N PHE A 239 -7.15 25.50 15.28
CA PHE A 239 -7.41 26.38 16.39
C PHE A 239 -8.58 27.30 16.02
N ALA A 240 -9.65 27.25 16.79
CA ALA A 240 -10.93 27.88 16.48
C ALA A 240 -11.46 28.68 17.69
N LYS A 241 -12.60 29.35 17.48
CA LYS A 241 -13.42 29.94 18.53
C LYS A 241 -14.87 29.49 18.37
N ASP A 242 -15.52 29.18 19.48
CA ASP A 242 -16.96 28.91 19.50
C ASP A 242 -17.78 30.21 19.38
N ILE A 243 -19.11 30.08 19.44
CA ILE A 243 -20.04 31.21 19.32
C ILE A 243 -19.85 32.26 20.42
N ASP A 244 -19.44 31.84 21.61
CA ASP A 244 -19.18 32.70 22.78
C ASP A 244 -17.76 33.29 22.77
N GLY A 245 -16.92 32.87 21.82
CA GLY A 245 -15.56 33.36 21.63
C GLY A 245 -14.50 32.60 22.44
N ASN A 246 -14.86 31.49 23.08
CA ASN A 246 -13.90 30.64 23.79
C ASN A 246 -12.99 29.92 22.79
N PRO A 247 -11.69 29.77 23.10
CA PRO A 247 -10.78 29.00 22.25
C PRO A 247 -11.16 27.51 22.19
N VAL A 248 -11.09 26.94 20.98
CA VAL A 248 -11.36 25.53 20.73
C VAL A 248 -10.17 24.93 19.98
N VAL A 249 -9.58 23.87 20.53
CA VAL A 249 -8.56 23.05 19.88
C VAL A 249 -9.26 21.84 19.27
N ILE A 250 -9.04 21.60 17.98
CA ILE A 250 -9.68 20.51 17.25
C ILE A 250 -8.59 19.59 16.71
N GLU A 251 -8.74 18.29 16.96
CA GLU A 251 -7.88 17.23 16.42
C GLU A 251 -8.73 16.27 15.58
N ILE A 252 -8.30 15.98 14.35
CA ILE A 252 -9.05 15.18 13.38
C ILE A 252 -8.39 13.82 13.23
N LYS A 253 -9.19 12.75 13.21
CA LYS A 253 -8.68 11.38 13.03
C LYS A 253 -9.57 10.52 12.13
N GLN A 254 -8.92 9.76 11.25
CA GLN A 254 -9.56 8.77 10.38
C GLN A 254 -8.91 7.37 10.52
N PRO A 255 -9.67 6.26 10.42
CA PRO A 255 -11.13 6.16 10.44
C PRO A 255 -11.70 6.10 11.88
N THR A 256 -10.86 5.79 12.86
CA THR A 256 -11.27 5.59 14.26
C THR A 256 -10.25 6.25 15.17
N ALA A 257 -10.70 7.08 16.10
CA ALA A 257 -9.80 7.66 17.08
C ALA A 257 -9.43 6.65 18.18
N ARG A 258 -8.22 6.76 18.72
CA ARG A 258 -7.60 5.84 19.67
C ARG A 258 -7.00 6.61 20.83
N TYR A 259 -6.64 5.89 21.90
CA TYR A 259 -6.03 6.46 23.10
C TYR A 259 -4.93 7.52 22.83
N PRO A 260 -3.94 7.31 21.94
CA PRO A 260 -2.89 8.31 21.71
C PRO A 260 -3.41 9.66 21.20
N HIS A 261 -4.57 9.68 20.54
CA HIS A 261 -5.17 10.92 20.03
C HIS A 261 -5.83 11.73 21.13
N VAL A 262 -6.35 11.07 22.17
CA VAL A 262 -6.88 11.75 23.35
C VAL A 262 -5.74 12.37 24.16
N ASP A 263 -4.66 11.63 24.38
CA ASP A 263 -3.44 12.15 25.03
C ASP A 263 -2.87 13.36 24.27
N GLN A 264 -2.83 13.28 22.94
CA GLN A 264 -2.38 14.37 22.09
C GLN A 264 -3.26 15.62 22.26
N LEU A 265 -4.59 15.48 22.15
CA LEU A 265 -5.53 16.58 22.33
C LEU A 265 -5.43 17.18 23.74
N GLN A 266 -5.30 16.35 24.77
CA GLN A 266 -5.11 16.79 26.15
C GLN A 266 -3.84 17.64 26.29
N ARG A 267 -2.70 17.21 25.70
CA ARG A 267 -1.46 18.00 25.73
C ARG A 267 -1.64 19.38 25.08
N TYR A 268 -2.43 19.47 24.01
CA TYR A 268 -2.69 20.73 23.32
C TYR A 268 -3.57 21.66 24.15
N VAL A 269 -4.63 21.13 24.75
CA VAL A 269 -5.52 21.87 25.65
C VAL A 269 -4.75 22.38 26.88
N SER A 270 -3.93 21.53 27.52
CA SER A 270 -3.12 21.92 28.68
C SER A 270 -2.15 23.06 28.38
N TYR A 271 -1.51 23.05 27.20
CA TYR A 271 -0.61 24.13 26.77
C TYR A 271 -1.30 25.51 26.74
N PHE A 272 -2.57 25.58 26.31
CA PHE A 272 -3.32 26.84 26.29
C PHE A 272 -3.83 27.25 27.66
N ARG A 273 -4.21 26.28 28.51
CA ARG A 273 -4.60 26.56 29.90
C ARG A 273 -3.48 27.21 30.71
N GLU A 274 -2.23 26.78 30.47
CA GLU A 274 -1.05 27.35 31.14
C GLU A 274 -0.68 28.75 30.64
N SER A 275 -0.96 29.07 29.38
CA SER A 275 -0.43 30.26 28.73
C SER A 275 -1.29 31.52 28.87
N THR A 276 -2.63 31.43 28.91
CA THR A 276 -3.56 32.54 29.28
C THR A 276 -5.05 32.17 29.11
N GLU A 277 -5.37 31.07 28.43
CA GLU A 277 -6.72 30.74 27.98
C GLU A 277 -7.37 29.68 28.89
N SER A 278 -7.77 30.09 30.09
CA SER A 278 -8.27 29.16 31.13
C SER A 278 -9.52 28.36 30.73
N HIS A 279 -10.25 28.79 29.69
CA HIS A 279 -11.50 28.18 29.22
C HIS A 279 -11.37 27.46 27.87
N VAL A 280 -10.15 27.10 27.44
CA VAL A 280 -9.96 26.37 26.19
C VAL A 280 -10.66 25.00 26.22
N ARG A 281 -11.44 24.74 25.16
CA ARG A 281 -12.11 23.47 24.87
C ARG A 281 -11.26 22.62 23.94
N GLY A 282 -11.45 21.31 23.98
CA GLY A 282 -10.80 20.38 23.07
C GLY A 282 -11.82 19.44 22.44
N ILE A 283 -11.89 19.41 21.11
CA ILE A 283 -12.82 18.56 20.35
C ILE A 283 -12.01 17.56 19.51
N LEU A 284 -12.24 16.28 19.73
CA LEU A 284 -11.78 15.21 18.85
C LEU A 284 -12.82 14.98 17.76
N VAL A 285 -12.44 15.05 16.49
CA VAL A 285 -13.36 14.79 15.37
C VAL A 285 -12.96 13.49 14.69
N ALA A 286 -13.86 12.51 14.70
CA ALA A 286 -13.59 11.21 14.07
C ALA A 286 -14.88 10.51 13.63
N PRO A 287 -14.85 9.69 12.57
CA PRO A 287 -16.02 8.90 12.15
C PRO A 287 -16.45 7.84 13.17
N SER A 288 -15.57 7.45 14.09
CA SER A 288 -15.86 6.49 15.15
C SER A 288 -14.84 6.59 16.29
N ILE A 289 -15.27 6.21 17.49
CA ILE A 289 -14.42 5.98 18.66
C ILE A 289 -14.84 4.68 19.35
N ASP A 290 -13.94 4.07 20.12
CA ASP A 290 -14.31 2.95 20.99
C ASP A 290 -14.77 3.44 22.37
N ALA A 291 -15.42 2.56 23.14
CA ALA A 291 -15.95 2.89 24.47
C ALA A 291 -14.86 3.30 25.48
N THR A 292 -13.61 2.86 25.29
CA THR A 292 -12.49 3.24 26.15
C THR A 292 -12.07 4.69 25.87
N VAL A 293 -12.01 5.06 24.59
CA VAL A 293 -11.72 6.42 24.13
C VAL A 293 -12.83 7.38 24.58
N GLU A 294 -14.09 6.99 24.44
CA GLU A 294 -15.22 7.81 24.90
C GLU A 294 -15.15 8.09 26.41
N ARG A 295 -14.90 7.06 27.23
CA ARG A 295 -14.71 7.23 28.67
C ARG A 295 -13.55 8.18 28.98
N LEU A 296 -12.42 8.03 28.28
CA LEU A 296 -11.24 8.86 28.52
C LEU A 296 -11.47 10.33 28.17
N LEU A 297 -12.16 10.62 27.07
CA LEU A 297 -12.52 11.99 26.70
C LEU A 297 -13.36 12.64 27.80
N ARG A 298 -14.36 11.94 28.33
CA ARG A 298 -15.18 12.41 29.46
C ARG A 298 -14.34 12.66 30.71
N GLU A 299 -13.42 11.75 31.05
CA GLU A 299 -12.52 11.90 32.21
C GLU A 299 -11.58 13.11 32.09
N GLN A 300 -11.19 13.48 30.87
CA GLN A 300 -10.31 14.62 30.60
C GLN A 300 -11.07 15.93 30.30
N ASN A 301 -12.40 15.92 30.39
CA ASN A 301 -13.26 17.03 30.00
C ASN A 301 -12.97 17.51 28.56
N LEU A 302 -12.89 16.56 27.65
CA LEU A 302 -12.73 16.73 26.21
C LEU A 302 -13.98 16.23 25.49
N GLU A 303 -14.24 16.80 24.33
CA GLU A 303 -15.44 16.56 23.54
C GLU A 303 -15.13 15.68 22.32
N TRP A 304 -16.17 15.05 21.78
CA TRP A 304 -16.08 14.32 20.52
C TRP A 304 -17.26 14.66 19.61
N VAL A 305 -16.96 14.82 18.32
CA VAL A 305 -17.93 14.95 17.25
C VAL A 305 -17.77 13.81 16.26
N GLU A 306 -18.85 13.08 16.03
CA GLU A 306 -18.91 12.04 15.01
C GLU A 306 -18.97 12.65 13.61
N PHE A 307 -18.06 12.24 12.72
CA PHE A 307 -18.04 12.68 11.32
C PHE A 307 -18.51 11.55 10.38
N GLY A 308 -19.81 11.24 10.43
CA GLY A 308 -20.42 10.02 9.88
C GLY A 308 -20.29 9.82 8.37
N GLU A 309 -20.19 10.89 7.56
CA GLU A 309 -19.99 10.78 6.10
C GLU A 309 -18.68 10.02 5.74
N TYR A 310 -17.72 10.04 6.66
CA TYR A 310 -16.41 9.41 6.51
C TYR A 310 -16.31 8.04 7.17
N GLN A 311 -17.42 7.52 7.70
CA GLN A 311 -17.47 6.18 8.29
C GLN A 311 -17.23 5.14 7.17
N ARG A 312 -16.38 4.16 7.45
CA ARG A 312 -16.23 3.02 6.52
C ARG A 312 -17.51 2.20 6.58
N ARG A 313 -18.09 1.89 5.41
CA ARG A 313 -19.05 0.80 5.32
C ARG A 313 -18.27 -0.48 5.65
N SER A 314 -18.51 -1.06 6.82
CA SER A 314 -17.93 -2.35 7.17
C SER A 314 -18.84 -3.44 6.63
N THR A 315 -18.27 -4.30 5.77
CA THR A 315 -18.88 -5.61 5.52
C THR A 315 -18.61 -6.46 6.77
N PRO A 316 -19.62 -7.14 7.35
CA PRO A 316 -19.43 -8.01 8.51
C PRO A 316 -18.28 -9.02 8.32
N PRO A 317 -17.60 -9.45 9.40
CA PRO A 317 -16.57 -10.47 9.32
C PRO A 317 -17.08 -11.74 8.62
N GLY A 318 -16.40 -12.16 7.55
CA GLY A 318 -16.75 -13.37 6.79
C GLY A 318 -17.65 -13.14 5.57
N GLN A 319 -18.15 -11.93 5.36
CA GLN A 319 -18.87 -11.57 4.14
C GLN A 319 -17.90 -10.83 3.22
N THR A 320 -17.61 -11.41 2.06
CA THR A 320 -16.77 -10.78 1.02
C THR A 320 -17.67 -9.97 0.10
N SER A 321 -17.31 -8.73 -0.18
CA SER A 321 -18.06 -7.85 -1.08
C SER A 321 -17.99 -8.25 -2.56
N VAL A 322 -17.56 -9.47 -2.91
CA VAL A 322 -17.46 -9.93 -4.31
C VAL A 322 -18.78 -9.76 -5.04
N ASP A 323 -19.92 -9.96 -4.36
CA ASP A 323 -21.25 -9.75 -4.94
C ASP A 323 -21.63 -8.26 -5.13
N GLU A 324 -20.98 -7.34 -4.40
CA GLU A 324 -21.18 -5.88 -4.51
C GLU A 324 -20.27 -5.22 -5.58
N TRP A 325 -19.40 -5.98 -6.26
CA TRP A 325 -18.48 -5.45 -7.29
C TRP A 325 -19.09 -5.42 -8.70
N HIS A 326 -20.35 -5.85 -8.84
CA HIS A 326 -21.03 -5.99 -10.12
C HIS A 326 -21.89 -4.79 -10.56
N ASP A 327 -21.82 -3.66 -9.85
CA ASP A 327 -22.57 -2.44 -10.20
C ASP A 327 -21.73 -1.38 -10.93
#